data_AF-A0A5M9ISW7-F1
#
_entry.id   AF-A0A5M9ISW7-F1
#
_cell.length_a   1.000
_cell.length_b   1.000
_cell.length_c   1.000
_cell.angle_alpha   90.00
_cell.angle_beta   90.00
_cell.angle_gamma   90.00
#
_symmetry.space_group_name_H-M   'P 1'
#
loop_
_entity.id
_entity.type
_entity.pdbx_description
1 polymer ?
#
loop_
_entity_poly.entity_id
_entity_poly.type
_entity_poly.pdbx_seq_one_letter_code
_entity_poly.pdbx_strand_id
1 'polypeptide(L)'
;MKINSARQAWHDCNYNPAPGQTSDAAELGVVVQSSERGPTANRAVHGALAGHIQSAIAKLHPQIRVFGDFMYAAEQSDDIREAAEEVVFLMVQGKSLRMTATKREKLEYVVKGVMRRYRYMHQGGQSANEDPLASAEKFRGWLWNEFGVRLESCAWARDWEPFIARAFECCEDLDRMALSPVAGGIYQMKKAA
;
A
#
# COMPACT_ATOMS: atom_id res chain seq x y z
N MET A 1 9.39 11.82 13.62
CA MET A 1 8.13 11.23 13.14
C MET A 1 7.04 11.34 14.22
N LYS A 2 5.88 11.93 13.90
CA LYS A 2 4.68 11.87 14.75
C LYS A 2 3.80 10.72 14.23
N ILE A 3 3.72 9.62 14.96
CA ILE A 3 2.97 8.44 14.50
C ILE A 3 1.49 8.61 14.83
N ASN A 4 0.70 8.97 13.83
CA ASN A 4 -0.76 9.13 13.98
C ASN A 4 -1.51 7.85 13.59
N SER A 5 -0.96 7.02 12.70
CA SER A 5 -1.57 5.74 12.28
C SER A 5 -0.51 4.74 11.81
N ALA A 6 -0.86 3.45 11.76
CA ALA A 6 0.01 2.39 11.24
C ALA A 6 0.33 2.58 9.74
N ARG A 7 -0.61 3.13 8.97
CA ARG A 7 -0.42 3.46 7.54
C ARG A 7 0.64 4.57 7.36
N GLN A 8 0.56 5.62 8.17
CA GLN A 8 1.60 6.66 8.20
C GLN A 8 2.95 6.09 8.66
N ALA A 9 2.92 5.14 9.59
CA ALA A 9 4.13 4.49 10.07
C ALA A 9 4.86 3.66 9.02
N TRP A 10 4.10 2.93 8.19
CA TRP A 10 4.65 2.21 7.05
C TRP A 10 5.25 3.15 6.01
N HIS A 11 4.55 4.24 5.70
CA HIS A 11 5.06 5.24 4.76
C HIS A 11 6.36 5.89 5.27
N ASP A 12 6.36 6.37 6.51
CA ASP A 12 7.46 7.14 7.08
C ASP A 12 8.68 6.29 7.42
N CYS A 13 8.53 4.98 7.66
CA CYS A 13 9.68 4.11 7.91
C CYS A 13 10.48 3.84 6.63
N ASN A 14 9.85 3.94 5.46
CA ASN A 14 10.50 3.77 4.16
C ASN A 14 10.91 5.13 3.56
N TYR A 15 10.37 6.23 4.07
CA TYR A 15 10.74 7.58 3.66
C TYR A 15 12.02 8.05 4.37
N ASN A 16 13.12 8.18 3.62
CA ASN A 16 14.34 8.81 4.13
C ASN A 16 14.33 10.31 3.76
N PRO A 17 14.17 11.26 4.70
CA PRO A 17 14.17 12.68 4.40
C PRO A 17 15.61 13.18 4.15
N ALA A 18 16.23 12.78 3.03
CA ALA A 18 17.34 13.50 2.38
C ALA A 18 17.77 12.81 1.07
N PRO A 19 17.54 13.41 -0.11
CA PRO A 19 18.47 13.27 -1.22
C PRO A 19 19.69 14.14 -0.90
N GLY A 20 20.78 13.51 -0.42
CA GLY A 20 22.06 14.19 -0.19
C GLY A 20 22.91 13.74 1.01
N GLN A 21 22.61 12.61 1.67
CA GLN A 21 23.43 12.12 2.81
C GLN A 21 23.84 10.64 2.70
N THR A 22 23.69 10.00 1.53
CA THR A 22 24.23 8.64 1.27
C THR A 22 25.08 8.62 0.00
N SER A 23 26.16 9.38 0.03
CA SER A 23 27.40 9.33 -0.77
C SER A 23 28.23 10.46 -0.14
N ASP A 24 29.23 10.22 0.70
CA ASP A 24 30.43 9.43 0.47
C ASP A 24 30.99 8.97 1.83
N ALA A 25 30.82 7.70 2.18
CA ALA A 25 31.59 7.07 3.24
C ALA A 25 32.65 6.11 2.67
N ALA A 26 33.00 6.28 1.41
CA ALA A 26 34.10 5.59 0.76
C ALA A 26 34.94 6.63 0.01
N GLU A 27 36.21 6.70 0.39
CA GLU A 27 37.32 7.42 -0.26
C GLU A 27 37.69 8.82 0.26
N LEU A 28 38.80 8.81 1.02
CA LEU A 28 39.91 9.77 1.01
C LEU A 28 39.73 11.13 1.71
N GLY A 29 40.32 11.20 2.92
CA GLY A 29 41.35 12.20 3.25
C GLY A 29 40.91 13.66 3.48
N VAL A 30 40.54 13.96 4.72
CA VAL A 30 40.53 15.31 5.34
C VAL A 30 39.60 16.34 4.68
N VAL A 31 38.41 16.49 5.26
CA VAL A 31 37.70 17.77 5.34
C VAL A 31 37.16 17.91 6.76
N VAL A 32 37.71 18.86 7.52
CA VAL A 32 37.12 19.29 8.79
C VAL A 32 35.83 20.06 8.45
N GLN A 33 34.69 19.39 8.54
CA GLN A 33 33.41 20.08 8.65
C GLN A 33 33.10 20.31 10.12
N SER A 34 33.42 21.52 10.59
CA SER A 34 32.83 22.08 11.80
C SER A 34 31.34 22.34 11.57
N SER A 35 30.52 21.30 11.77
CA SER A 35 29.10 21.48 12.11
C SER A 35 28.81 20.65 13.34
N GLU A 36 28.78 21.32 14.49
CA GLU A 36 28.17 20.81 15.71
C GLU A 36 26.70 20.49 15.44
N ARG A 37 26.40 19.22 15.22
CA ARG A 37 25.15 18.57 15.64
C ARG A 37 25.35 17.08 15.55
N GLY A 38 25.85 16.49 16.64
CA GLY A 38 25.76 15.05 16.87
C GLY A 38 24.31 14.56 16.70
N PRO A 39 24.09 13.25 16.56
CA PRO A 39 22.75 12.70 16.43
C PRO A 39 21.92 13.18 17.62
N THR A 40 21.01 14.12 17.37
CA THR A 40 20.10 14.58 18.42
C THR A 40 19.34 13.35 18.91
N ALA A 41 19.07 13.24 20.22
CA ALA A 41 18.37 12.09 20.79
C ALA A 41 17.09 11.74 20.01
N ASN A 42 16.42 12.76 19.46
CA ASN A 42 15.29 12.61 18.56
C ASN A 42 15.60 11.82 17.28
N ARG A 43 16.75 12.04 16.62
CA ARG A 43 17.16 11.33 15.39
C ARG A 43 17.51 9.87 15.68
N ALA A 44 18.16 9.59 16.81
CA ALA A 44 18.43 8.22 17.27
C ALA A 44 17.14 7.46 17.62
N VAL A 45 16.20 8.11 18.31
CA VAL A 45 14.87 7.57 18.61
C VAL A 45 14.07 7.33 17.33
N HIS A 46 14.18 8.21 16.33
CA HIS A 46 13.54 8.01 15.01
C HIS A 46 14.12 6.82 14.25
N GLY A 47 15.44 6.63 14.23
CA GLY A 47 16.08 5.49 13.59
C GLY A 47 15.69 4.15 14.23
N ALA A 48 15.67 4.10 15.56
CA ALA A 48 15.24 2.91 16.30
C ALA A 48 13.76 2.57 15.99
N LEU A 49 12.90 3.58 15.95
CA LEU A 49 11.48 3.42 15.62
C LEU A 49 11.27 2.89 14.19
N ALA A 50 11.95 3.48 13.21
CA ALA A 50 11.87 3.03 11.83
C ALA A 50 12.35 1.57 11.71
N GLY A 51 13.45 1.21 12.38
CA GLY A 51 13.99 -0.15 12.37
C GLY A 51 13.04 -1.20 12.97
N HIS A 52 12.32 -0.87 14.04
CA HIS A 52 11.31 -1.77 14.62
C HIS A 52 10.11 -1.99 13.69
N ILE A 53 9.63 -0.92 13.04
CA ILE A 53 8.54 -1.02 12.07
C ILE A 53 8.98 -1.82 10.84
N GLN A 54 10.17 -1.52 10.29
CA GLN A 54 10.77 -2.27 9.18
C GLN A 54 10.95 -3.76 9.54
N SER A 55 11.35 -4.07 10.77
CA SER A 55 11.45 -5.47 11.24
C SER A 55 10.09 -6.16 11.32
N ALA A 56 9.04 -5.45 11.75
CA ALA A 56 7.68 -5.99 11.76
C ALA A 56 7.17 -6.25 10.34
N ILE A 57 7.44 -5.33 9.40
CA ILE A 57 7.12 -5.47 7.98
C ILE A 57 7.89 -6.64 7.36
N ALA A 58 9.18 -6.79 7.66
CA ALA A 58 10.02 -7.86 7.13
C ALA A 58 9.55 -9.26 7.55
N LYS A 59 8.85 -9.39 8.68
CA LYS A 59 8.28 -10.65 9.19
C LYS A 59 6.93 -11.01 8.58
N LEU A 60 6.30 -10.10 7.83
CA LEU A 60 5.05 -10.39 7.14
C LEU A 60 5.25 -11.43 6.04
N HIS A 61 4.20 -12.18 5.74
CA HIS A 61 4.18 -13.06 4.57
C HIS A 61 4.45 -12.23 3.30
N PRO A 62 5.25 -12.71 2.32
CA PRO A 62 5.64 -11.92 1.15
C PRO A 62 4.47 -11.28 0.41
N GLN A 63 3.35 -12.01 0.26
CA GLN A 63 2.15 -11.50 -0.39
C GLN A 63 1.50 -10.32 0.36
N ILE A 64 1.48 -10.38 1.69
CA ILE A 64 0.91 -9.31 2.53
C ILE A 64 1.85 -8.09 2.52
N ARG A 65 3.16 -8.33 2.52
CA ARG A 65 4.17 -7.27 2.45
C ARG A 65 4.07 -6.49 1.14
N VAL A 66 4.02 -7.19 0.00
CA VAL A 66 3.90 -6.56 -1.32
C VAL A 66 2.61 -5.75 -1.44
N PHE A 67 1.49 -6.24 -0.91
CA PHE A 67 0.25 -5.47 -0.83
C PHE A 67 0.44 -4.19 0.02
N GLY A 68 1.03 -4.31 1.21
CA GLY A 68 1.31 -3.16 2.08
C GLY A 68 2.24 -2.14 1.43
N ASP A 69 3.27 -2.59 0.72
CA ASP A 69 4.22 -1.74 0.00
C ASP A 69 3.52 -0.99 -1.15
N PHE A 70 2.71 -1.67 -1.96
CA PHE A 70 1.90 -1.01 -2.99
C PHE A 70 0.97 0.07 -2.40
N MET A 71 0.38 -0.21 -1.24
CA MET A 71 -0.58 0.69 -0.61
C MET A 71 0.08 1.89 0.07
N TYR A 72 1.20 1.69 0.78
CA TYR A 72 1.74 2.64 1.75
C TYR A 72 3.20 3.04 1.56
N ALA A 73 3.98 2.34 0.73
CA ALA A 73 5.36 2.75 0.50
C ALA A 73 5.43 4.12 -0.21
N ALA A 74 6.44 4.90 0.15
CA ALA A 74 6.70 6.20 -0.45
C ALA A 74 7.13 6.08 -1.93
N GLU A 75 7.94 5.07 -2.23
CA GLU A 75 8.38 4.72 -3.58
C GLU A 75 7.61 3.51 -4.09
N GLN A 76 7.18 3.56 -5.34
CA GLN A 76 6.49 2.46 -6.01
C GLN A 76 7.29 2.02 -7.23
N SER A 77 7.43 0.70 -7.38
CA SER A 77 7.86 0.09 -8.64
C SER A 77 6.66 -0.59 -9.31
N ASP A 78 6.73 -0.71 -10.63
CA ASP A 78 5.74 -1.48 -11.38
C ASP A 78 5.72 -2.95 -10.96
N ASP A 79 6.88 -3.52 -10.60
CA ASP A 79 6.96 -4.90 -10.08
C ASP A 79 6.14 -5.10 -8.80
N ILE A 80 6.20 -4.14 -7.86
CA ILE A 80 5.43 -4.18 -6.61
C ILE A 80 3.93 -4.05 -6.91
N ARG A 81 3.58 -3.14 -7.84
CA ARG A 81 2.19 -2.94 -8.26
C ARG A 81 1.61 -4.22 -8.88
N GLU A 82 2.30 -4.81 -9.84
CA GLU A 82 1.83 -6.01 -10.55
C GLU A 82 1.71 -7.21 -9.60
N ALA A 83 2.70 -7.41 -8.73
CA ALA A 83 2.64 -8.48 -7.74
C ALA A 83 1.52 -8.27 -6.71
N ALA A 84 1.24 -7.03 -6.29
CA ALA A 84 0.12 -6.72 -5.40
C ALA A 84 -1.23 -6.96 -6.09
N GLU A 85 -1.36 -6.54 -7.36
CA GLU A 85 -2.53 -6.79 -8.20
C GLU A 85 -2.81 -8.30 -8.33
N GLU A 86 -1.78 -9.10 -8.57
CA GLU A 86 -1.89 -10.56 -8.66
C GLU A 86 -2.37 -11.18 -7.34
N VAL A 87 -1.83 -10.76 -6.19
CA VAL A 87 -2.26 -11.26 -4.87
C VAL A 87 -3.74 -11.03 -4.63
N VAL A 88 -4.22 -9.80 -4.86
CA VAL A 88 -5.65 -9.48 -4.69
C VAL A 88 -6.50 -10.25 -5.69
N PHE A 89 -6.06 -10.35 -6.94
CA PHE A 89 -6.78 -11.09 -7.97
C PHE A 89 -6.93 -12.57 -7.63
N LEU A 90 -5.87 -13.25 -7.20
CA LEU A 90 -5.90 -14.65 -6.78
C LEU A 90 -6.82 -14.85 -5.56
N MET A 91 -6.81 -13.92 -4.60
CA MET A 91 -7.67 -13.98 -3.43
C MET A 91 -9.16 -13.80 -3.78
N VAL A 92 -9.48 -12.83 -4.65
CA VAL A 92 -10.85 -12.62 -5.15
C VAL A 92 -11.30 -13.83 -5.95
N GLN A 93 -10.42 -14.40 -6.78
CA GLN A 93 -10.74 -15.57 -7.56
C GLN A 93 -11.02 -16.79 -6.66
N GLY A 94 -10.18 -17.05 -5.66
CA GLY A 94 -10.37 -18.16 -4.73
C GLY A 94 -11.67 -18.07 -3.92
N LYS A 95 -12.17 -16.85 -3.67
CA LYS A 95 -13.46 -16.61 -3.00
C LYS A 95 -14.66 -16.53 -3.97
N SER A 96 -14.43 -16.60 -5.28
CA SER A 96 -15.48 -16.47 -6.30
C SER A 96 -15.96 -17.83 -6.82
N LEU A 97 -17.23 -17.90 -7.23
CA LEU A 97 -17.76 -19.07 -7.94
C LEU A 97 -17.08 -19.26 -9.30
N ARG A 98 -17.19 -20.48 -9.87
CA ARG A 98 -16.69 -20.79 -11.21
C ARG A 98 -17.17 -19.74 -12.22
N MET A 99 -16.23 -19.18 -12.98
CA MET A 99 -16.48 -18.16 -14.00
C MET A 99 -15.84 -18.58 -15.33
N THR A 100 -16.33 -17.99 -16.43
CA THR A 100 -15.75 -18.20 -17.76
C THR A 100 -14.39 -17.51 -17.89
N ALA A 101 -13.55 -17.96 -18.83
CA ALA A 101 -12.24 -17.35 -19.09
C ALA A 101 -12.35 -15.85 -19.42
N THR A 102 -13.30 -15.48 -20.28
CA THR A 102 -13.56 -14.07 -20.64
C THR A 102 -13.98 -13.23 -19.43
N LYS A 103 -14.73 -13.79 -18.49
CA LYS A 103 -15.11 -13.07 -17.26
C LYS A 103 -13.93 -12.94 -16.30
N ARG A 104 -13.06 -13.96 -16.25
CA ARG A 104 -11.80 -13.93 -15.48
C ARG A 104 -10.85 -12.84 -15.98
N GLU A 105 -10.66 -12.72 -17.30
CA GLU A 105 -9.81 -11.68 -17.89
C GLU A 105 -10.31 -10.29 -17.52
N LYS A 106 -11.61 -10.04 -17.67
CA LYS A 106 -12.23 -8.76 -17.28
C LYS A 106 -12.14 -8.50 -15.76
N LEU A 107 -12.22 -9.56 -14.94
CA LEU A 107 -12.09 -9.45 -13.49
C LEU A 107 -10.71 -8.93 -13.06
N GLU A 108 -9.65 -9.30 -13.77
CA GLU A 108 -8.30 -8.77 -13.50
C GLU A 108 -8.30 -7.23 -13.52
N TYR A 109 -8.88 -6.63 -14.56
CA TYR A 109 -8.97 -5.18 -14.67
C TYR A 109 -9.91 -4.55 -13.63
N VAL A 110 -10.98 -5.26 -13.27
CA VAL A 110 -11.86 -4.82 -12.16
C VAL A 110 -11.08 -4.75 -10.85
N VAL A 111 -10.22 -5.73 -10.57
CA VAL A 111 -9.36 -5.74 -9.39
C VAL A 111 -8.40 -4.54 -9.41
N LYS A 112 -7.74 -4.27 -10.55
CA LYS A 112 -6.85 -3.09 -10.70
C LYS A 112 -7.60 -1.78 -10.39
N GLY A 113 -8.82 -1.65 -10.91
CA GLY A 113 -9.67 -0.50 -10.63
C GLY A 113 -10.07 -0.37 -9.16
N VAL A 114 -10.44 -1.48 -8.51
CA VAL A 114 -10.78 -1.49 -7.08
C VAL A 114 -9.57 -1.15 -6.22
N MET A 115 -8.39 -1.68 -6.53
CA MET A 115 -7.16 -1.34 -5.80
C MET A 115 -6.82 0.14 -5.91
N ARG A 116 -6.99 0.75 -7.09
CA ARG A 116 -6.84 2.21 -7.26
C ARG A 116 -7.82 3.00 -6.40
N ARG A 117 -9.11 2.61 -6.38
CA ARG A 117 -10.14 3.25 -5.54
C ARG A 117 -9.78 3.12 -4.07
N TYR A 118 -9.48 1.90 -3.64
CA TYR A 118 -9.13 1.59 -2.26
C TYR A 118 -7.94 2.42 -1.80
N ARG A 119 -6.88 2.47 -2.60
CA ARG A 119 -5.71 3.27 -2.30
C ARG A 119 -6.02 4.75 -2.20
N TYR A 120 -6.78 5.32 -3.13
CA TYR A 120 -7.17 6.72 -3.09
C TYR A 120 -7.97 7.05 -1.82
N MET A 121 -8.95 6.22 -1.47
CA MET A 121 -9.77 6.39 -0.27
C MET A 121 -8.92 6.39 1.01
N HIS A 122 -7.85 5.60 1.03
CA HIS A 122 -6.98 5.42 2.19
C HIS A 122 -5.69 6.26 2.19
N GLN A 123 -5.47 7.04 1.14
CA GLN A 123 -4.31 7.93 1.03
C GLN A 123 -4.46 9.09 2.05
N GLY A 124 -3.39 9.38 2.81
CA GLY A 124 -3.42 10.41 3.86
C GLY A 124 -3.72 9.90 5.28
N GLY A 125 -3.80 8.59 5.48
CA GLY A 125 -3.75 7.96 6.81
C GLY A 125 -5.03 8.06 7.66
N GLN A 126 -5.99 8.92 7.28
CA GLN A 126 -7.30 9.07 7.95
C GLN A 126 -8.48 8.45 7.18
N SER A 127 -8.25 7.87 6.00
CA SER A 127 -9.28 7.21 5.20
C SER A 127 -10.54 8.06 4.93
N ALA A 128 -10.34 9.35 4.66
CA ALA A 128 -11.43 10.34 4.56
C ALA A 128 -11.72 10.78 3.12
N ASN A 129 -11.00 10.23 2.13
CA ASN A 129 -11.17 10.64 0.75
C ASN A 129 -12.42 9.96 0.15
N GLU A 130 -13.20 10.74 -0.60
CA GLU A 130 -14.33 10.20 -1.37
C GLU A 130 -13.85 9.22 -2.44
N ASP A 131 -14.67 8.23 -2.75
CA ASP A 131 -14.38 7.25 -3.79
C ASP A 131 -14.39 7.93 -5.18
N PRO A 132 -13.25 7.96 -5.90
CA PRO A 132 -13.14 8.67 -7.16
C PRO A 132 -13.97 8.03 -8.28
N LEU A 133 -14.31 6.74 -8.13
CA LEU A 133 -15.01 5.93 -9.13
C LEU A 133 -16.25 5.24 -8.53
N ALA A 134 -16.94 5.94 -7.61
CA ALA A 134 -18.13 5.42 -6.93
C ALA A 134 -19.25 4.99 -7.89
N SER A 135 -19.45 5.72 -9.00
CA SER A 135 -20.47 5.37 -9.98
C SER A 135 -19.97 4.33 -10.98
N ALA A 136 -20.85 3.39 -11.35
CA ALA A 136 -20.57 2.37 -12.35
C ALA A 136 -20.05 3.00 -13.66
N GLU A 137 -20.67 4.10 -14.11
CA GLU A 137 -20.27 4.80 -15.33
C GLU A 137 -18.85 5.37 -15.27
N LYS A 138 -18.47 6.01 -14.16
CA LYS A 138 -17.10 6.51 -13.96
C LYS A 138 -16.11 5.36 -13.97
N PHE A 139 -16.41 4.28 -13.26
CA PHE A 139 -15.55 3.12 -13.20
C PHE A 139 -15.35 2.45 -14.57
N ARG A 140 -16.42 2.30 -15.34
CA ARG A 140 -16.37 1.77 -16.72
C ARG A 140 -15.61 2.69 -17.66
N GLY A 141 -15.89 3.99 -17.58
CA GLY A 141 -15.20 4.99 -18.40
C GLY A 141 -13.70 4.99 -18.14
N TRP A 142 -13.31 4.85 -16.87
CA TRP A 142 -11.91 4.70 -16.48
C TRP A 142 -11.27 3.43 -17.07
N LEU A 143 -11.93 2.26 -16.93
CA LEU A 143 -11.43 1.00 -17.51
C LEU A 143 -11.26 1.06 -19.02
N TRP A 144 -12.19 1.73 -19.70
CA TRP A 144 -12.11 1.93 -21.14
C TRP A 144 -10.94 2.85 -21.52
N ASN A 145 -10.77 3.96 -20.82
CA ASN A 145 -9.74 4.94 -21.13
C ASN A 145 -8.32 4.42 -20.84
N GLU A 146 -8.14 3.65 -19.76
CA GLU A 146 -6.81 3.21 -19.31
C GLU A 146 -6.39 1.87 -19.93
N PHE A 147 -7.35 0.96 -20.14
CA PHE A 147 -7.05 -0.41 -20.58
C PHE A 147 -7.78 -0.83 -21.86
N GLY A 148 -8.65 0.02 -22.43
CA GLY A 148 -9.49 -0.38 -23.57
C GLY A 148 -10.50 -1.48 -23.24
N VAL A 149 -10.80 -1.71 -21.95
CA VAL A 149 -11.65 -2.82 -21.52
C VAL A 149 -13.08 -2.36 -21.34
N ARG A 150 -13.98 -2.90 -22.15
CA ARG A 150 -15.41 -2.62 -22.07
C ARG A 150 -16.15 -3.63 -21.19
N LEU A 151 -16.77 -3.12 -20.13
CA LEU A 151 -17.77 -3.83 -19.34
C LEU A 151 -19.17 -3.48 -19.87
N GLU A 152 -20.11 -4.42 -19.88
CA GLU A 152 -21.51 -4.16 -20.30
C GLU A 152 -22.36 -3.62 -19.14
N SER A 153 -23.26 -2.67 -19.42
CA SER A 153 -23.97 -1.90 -18.36
C SER A 153 -25.30 -2.54 -17.95
N CYS A 154 -25.93 -3.26 -18.86
CA CYS A 154 -27.30 -3.74 -18.74
C CYS A 154 -27.57 -4.67 -17.54
N ALA A 155 -26.53 -5.28 -16.96
CA ALA A 155 -26.65 -6.15 -15.78
C ALA A 155 -25.54 -5.90 -14.75
N TRP A 156 -25.11 -4.63 -14.59
CA TRP A 156 -24.00 -4.25 -13.71
C TRP A 156 -24.10 -4.84 -12.28
N ALA A 157 -25.25 -4.66 -11.64
CA ALA A 157 -25.49 -5.06 -10.26
C ALA A 157 -25.38 -6.58 -10.05
N ARG A 158 -25.69 -7.37 -11.08
CA ARG A 158 -25.56 -8.83 -11.03
C ARG A 158 -24.16 -9.28 -11.41
N ASP A 159 -23.59 -8.66 -12.44
CA ASP A 159 -22.43 -9.21 -13.12
C ASP A 159 -21.10 -8.75 -12.51
N TRP A 160 -21.05 -7.53 -11.96
CA TRP A 160 -19.80 -6.88 -11.52
C TRP A 160 -19.83 -6.38 -10.07
N GLU A 161 -20.98 -5.88 -9.58
CA GLU A 161 -21.08 -5.35 -8.21
C GLU A 161 -20.66 -6.36 -7.12
N PRO A 162 -21.02 -7.66 -7.18
CA PRO A 162 -20.56 -8.63 -6.19
C PRO A 162 -19.05 -8.86 -6.24
N PHE A 163 -18.42 -8.77 -7.42
CA PHE A 163 -16.98 -8.92 -7.57
C PHE A 163 -16.22 -7.70 -7.09
N ILE A 164 -16.77 -6.50 -7.30
CA ILE A 164 -16.22 -5.24 -6.78
C ILE A 164 -16.28 -5.25 -5.25
N ALA A 165 -17.42 -5.60 -4.67
CA ALA A 165 -17.55 -5.74 -3.22
C ALA A 165 -16.57 -6.76 -2.65
N ARG A 166 -16.45 -7.93 -3.30
CA ARG A 166 -15.48 -8.96 -2.89
C ARG A 166 -14.03 -8.48 -2.98
N ALA A 167 -13.68 -7.72 -4.03
CA ALA A 167 -12.35 -7.14 -4.16
C ALA A 167 -12.05 -6.15 -3.04
N PHE A 168 -13.02 -5.31 -2.65
CA PHE A 168 -12.88 -4.42 -1.50
C PHE A 168 -12.64 -5.18 -0.20
N GLU A 169 -13.43 -6.20 0.10
CA GLU A 169 -13.25 -7.01 1.31
C GLU A 169 -11.90 -7.75 1.31
N CYS A 170 -11.41 -8.21 0.14
CA CYS A 170 -10.07 -8.80 0.05
C CYS A 170 -8.98 -7.76 0.36
N CYS A 171 -9.12 -6.55 -0.15
CA CYS A 171 -8.23 -5.44 0.20
C CYS A 171 -8.29 -5.12 1.70
N GLU A 172 -9.47 -5.12 2.32
CA GLU A 172 -9.63 -4.89 3.76
C GLU A 172 -9.02 -6.01 4.61
N ASP A 173 -9.16 -7.26 4.20
CA ASP A 173 -8.55 -8.40 4.86
C ASP A 173 -7.03 -8.31 4.83
N LEU A 174 -6.46 -8.05 3.64
CA LEU A 174 -5.02 -7.87 3.44
C LEU A 174 -4.48 -6.66 4.20
N ASP A 175 -5.23 -5.57 4.21
CA ASP A 175 -4.89 -4.37 4.96
C ASP A 175 -4.84 -4.64 6.47
N ARG A 176 -5.86 -5.32 7.00
CA ARG A 176 -5.89 -5.72 8.41
C ARG A 176 -4.68 -6.60 8.77
N MET A 177 -4.36 -7.55 7.91
CA MET A 177 -3.20 -8.44 8.11
C MET A 177 -1.86 -7.69 8.04
N ALA A 178 -1.73 -6.71 7.15
CA ALA A 178 -0.52 -5.89 7.02
C ALA A 178 -0.36 -4.94 8.22
N LEU A 179 -1.42 -4.25 8.62
CA LEU A 179 -1.37 -3.20 9.64
C LEU A 179 -1.38 -3.71 11.07
N SER A 180 -1.97 -4.89 11.35
CA SER A 180 -2.03 -5.46 12.70
C SER A 180 -0.66 -5.57 13.40
N PRO A 181 0.38 -6.18 12.79
CA PRO A 181 1.70 -6.26 13.43
C PRO A 181 2.39 -4.90 13.55
N VAL A 182 2.18 -3.99 12.61
CA VAL A 182 2.71 -2.63 12.68
C VAL A 182 2.07 -1.84 13.81
N ALA A 183 0.75 -1.92 13.96
CA ALA A 183 0.01 -1.32 15.07
C ALA A 183 0.44 -1.91 16.42
N GLY A 184 0.65 -3.23 16.49
CA GLY A 184 1.17 -3.90 17.68
C GLY A 184 2.56 -3.40 18.07
N GLY A 185 3.47 -3.23 17.09
CA GLY A 185 4.78 -2.64 17.31
C GLY A 185 4.70 -1.21 17.87
N ILE A 186 3.87 -0.35 17.27
CA ILE A 186 3.65 1.02 17.76
C ILE A 186 3.12 1.02 19.19
N TYR A 187 2.17 0.13 19.52
CA TYR A 187 1.58 0.05 20.85
C TYR A 187 2.61 -0.35 21.92
N GLN A 188 3.39 -1.40 21.68
CA GLN A 188 4.43 -1.85 22.63
C GLN A 188 5.45 -0.75 22.90
N MET A 189 5.79 0.03 21.87
CA MET A 189 6.71 1.15 22.00
C MET A 189 6.13 2.32 22.80
N LYS A 190 4.85 2.69 22.59
CA LYS A 190 4.18 3.71 23.40
C LYS A 190 4.07 3.34 24.88
N LYS A 191 4.07 2.04 25.20
CA LYS A 191 4.04 1.55 26.58
C LYS A 191 5.42 1.54 27.25
N ALA A 192 6.50 1.49 26.47
CA ALA A 192 7.88 1.43 26.95
C ALA A 192 8.55 2.81 27.09
N ALA A 193 7.93 3.87 26.57
CA ALA A 193 8.36 5.26 26.67
C ALA A 193 7.63 5.97 27.82
#